data_AF-A0A8J7ML98-F1
#
_entry.id   AF-A0A8J7ML98-F1
#
_cell.length_a   1.000
_cell.length_b   1.000
_cell.length_c   1.000
_cell.angle_alpha   90.00
_cell.angle_beta   90.00
_cell.angle_gamma   90.00
#
_symmetry.space_group_name_H-M   'P 1'
#
loop_
_entity.id
_entity.type
_entity.pdbx_description
1 polymer ?
#
loop_
_entity_poly.entity_id
_entity_poly.type
_entity_poly.pdbx_seq_one_letter_code
_entity_poly.pdbx_strand_id
1 'polypeptide(L)'
;MPTNNPNNIQQVQQPIIYQQMAPAVNVQQAAAPKKRLKKPLNWSTPPIGGRGADVETVAKELIQNIRENLSNLRHLHKALMNAKNAELPYQKEYLNKTEEYNTLLNDINEFDRGELTQQTVTELKIIVDQLTFDRVRIDSIFPEITDKAMQMEEQMAEMLDKIRFDSFHDQAEVELNQIKASEQKMILEDKKGDEEDNTKFSISSAVYMISIFNEMKASEKQIIALKIQNNQLAQRTKNSFLIGMTTTLISFAILLFSLYYFEIDWKDIKDYSILGIPLGVGIWSFIGSFAAMLTQFNKEPIHKFGDPLKWVIIRPALGVVMGAAIYLALFSLILTGKNQNALLPLLVAFFVGYSDTFTFNIMASIQKVLSNLFNSADNNSIKNNVQPVYMVAPTAQPATTVLPTQAATTVMATTQAAATIVTTQDEHYNELVNNAAPPHTEEPDPLKDLKNTAEKDPNAGEEE
;
A
#
# COMPACT_ATOMS: atom_id res chain seq x y z
N MET A 1 -6.48 -62.89 -47.10
CA MET A 1 -6.47 -61.47 -47.52
C MET A 1 -7.24 -60.68 -46.48
N PRO A 2 -6.68 -59.59 -45.92
CA PRO A 2 -7.15 -59.03 -44.66
C PRO A 2 -8.31 -58.06 -44.84
N THR A 3 -9.26 -58.13 -43.92
CA THR A 3 -10.37 -57.20 -43.69
C THR A 3 -9.89 -56.06 -42.80
N ASN A 4 -10.01 -54.82 -43.26
CA ASN A 4 -9.61 -53.62 -42.53
C ASN A 4 -10.85 -52.97 -41.88
N ASN A 5 -10.78 -52.77 -40.57
CA ASN A 5 -11.82 -52.28 -39.69
C ASN A 5 -11.53 -50.80 -39.34
N PRO A 6 -12.47 -49.83 -39.49
CA PRO A 6 -12.25 -48.46 -39.08
C PRO A 6 -12.89 -48.24 -37.71
N ASN A 7 -12.08 -48.23 -36.65
CA ASN A 7 -12.48 -47.67 -35.37
C ASN A 7 -11.26 -47.03 -34.72
N ASN A 8 -11.07 -45.74 -35.00
CA ASN A 8 -10.10 -44.90 -34.31
C ASN A 8 -10.89 -43.75 -33.66
N ILE A 9 -11.46 -44.04 -32.49
CA ILE A 9 -12.05 -43.03 -31.62
C ILE A 9 -10.85 -42.35 -30.93
N GLN A 10 -10.52 -41.14 -31.38
CA GLN A 10 -9.63 -40.25 -30.65
C GLN A 10 -10.28 -39.93 -29.30
N GLN A 11 -9.72 -40.50 -28.23
CA GLN A 11 -9.99 -40.03 -26.87
C GLN A 11 -9.45 -38.61 -26.75
N VAL A 12 -10.36 -37.64 -26.75
CA VAL A 12 -10.07 -36.26 -26.34
C VAL A 12 -9.82 -36.30 -24.83
N GLN A 13 -8.55 -36.14 -24.47
CA GLN A 13 -8.09 -36.01 -23.10
C GLN A 13 -8.66 -34.70 -22.53
N GLN A 14 -9.68 -34.81 -21.67
CA GLN A 14 -10.23 -33.65 -20.98
C GLN A 14 -9.17 -33.10 -20.01
N PRO A 15 -8.96 -31.77 -19.95
CA PRO A 15 -8.06 -31.18 -18.99
C PRO A 15 -8.59 -31.43 -17.58
N ILE A 16 -7.75 -32.02 -16.73
CA ILE A 16 -7.96 -32.15 -15.29
C ILE A 16 -8.08 -30.74 -14.74
N ILE A 17 -9.31 -30.29 -14.48
CA ILE A 17 -9.57 -29.10 -13.69
C ILE A 17 -9.20 -29.46 -12.25
N TYR A 18 -8.01 -29.07 -11.83
CA TYR A 18 -7.67 -29.00 -10.42
C TYR A 18 -8.58 -27.97 -9.78
N GLN A 19 -9.69 -28.45 -9.22
CA GLN A 19 -10.52 -27.71 -8.31
C GLN A 19 -9.67 -27.45 -7.06
N GLN A 20 -8.98 -26.30 -7.05
CA GLN A 20 -8.36 -25.78 -5.84
C GLN A 20 -9.49 -25.58 -4.82
N MET A 21 -9.66 -26.57 -3.96
CA MET A 21 -10.36 -26.36 -2.69
C MET A 21 -9.55 -25.31 -1.94
N ALA A 22 -10.05 -24.08 -1.95
CA ALA A 22 -9.58 -23.09 -1.00
C ALA A 22 -9.66 -23.73 0.39
N PRO A 23 -8.56 -23.77 1.16
CA PRO A 23 -8.64 -24.29 2.51
C PRO A 23 -9.69 -23.47 3.24
N ALA A 24 -10.68 -24.15 3.81
CA ALA A 24 -11.58 -23.54 4.76
C ALA A 24 -10.70 -23.02 5.91
N VAL A 25 -10.35 -21.73 5.85
CA VAL A 25 -9.66 -21.04 6.93
C VAL A 25 -10.62 -21.09 8.10
N ASN A 26 -10.34 -21.99 9.02
CA ASN A 26 -11.11 -22.17 10.23
C ASN A 26 -10.75 -21.00 11.15
N VAL A 27 -11.46 -19.87 11.02
CA VAL A 27 -11.27 -18.61 11.80
C VAL A 27 -11.68 -18.78 13.28
N GLN A 28 -11.64 -20.01 13.82
CA GLN A 28 -11.95 -20.30 15.23
C GLN A 28 -10.83 -21.06 15.93
N GLN A 29 -9.60 -20.97 15.43
CA GLN A 29 -8.45 -21.21 16.29
C GLN A 29 -8.25 -19.96 17.15
N ALA A 30 -9.11 -19.79 18.15
CA ALA A 30 -8.90 -18.84 19.24
C ALA A 30 -7.52 -19.15 19.81
N ALA A 31 -6.54 -18.32 19.50
CA ALA A 31 -5.19 -18.45 20.01
C ALA A 31 -5.31 -18.65 21.52
N ALA A 32 -4.81 -19.78 22.02
CA ALA A 32 -4.83 -20.07 23.45
C ALA A 32 -4.32 -18.81 24.17
N PRO A 33 -5.03 -18.31 25.20
CA PRO A 33 -4.69 -17.04 25.83
C PRO A 33 -3.21 -17.09 26.24
N LYS A 34 -2.38 -16.27 25.56
CA LYS A 34 -0.95 -16.16 25.85
C LYS A 34 -0.83 -15.92 27.36
N LYS A 35 -0.02 -16.72 28.06
CA LYS A 35 0.10 -16.69 29.53
C LYS A 35 0.35 -15.24 29.97
N ARG A 36 -0.56 -14.71 30.80
CA ARG A 36 -0.48 -13.33 31.29
C ARG A 36 0.66 -13.19 32.29
N LEU A 37 1.47 -12.15 32.10
CA LEU A 37 2.51 -11.74 33.04
C LEU A 37 1.90 -11.08 34.27
N LYS A 38 2.35 -11.51 35.45
CA LYS A 38 2.00 -10.93 36.76
C LYS A 38 3.23 -10.78 37.66
N LYS A 39 4.41 -10.55 37.09
CA LYS A 39 5.62 -10.33 37.89
C LYS A 39 5.72 -8.83 38.25
N PRO A 40 5.74 -8.47 39.54
CA PRO A 40 5.99 -7.09 39.96
C PRO A 40 7.44 -6.68 39.66
N LEU A 41 7.68 -5.37 39.59
CA LEU A 41 9.03 -4.82 39.38
C LEU A 41 9.95 -5.13 40.56
N ASN A 42 11.25 -5.22 40.29
CA ASN A 42 12.29 -5.35 41.31
C ASN A 42 12.42 -4.05 42.08
N TRP A 43 11.64 -3.92 43.13
CA TRP A 43 11.83 -2.86 44.09
C TRP A 43 12.75 -3.32 45.22
N SER A 44 13.65 -2.43 45.63
CA SER A 44 14.51 -2.64 46.78
C SER A 44 13.63 -2.66 48.03
N THR A 45 13.50 -3.85 48.60
CA THR A 45 12.72 -4.12 49.82
C THR A 45 13.68 -3.97 50.99
N PRO A 46 13.42 -3.06 51.94
CA PRO A 46 14.32 -2.89 53.06
C PRO A 46 14.36 -4.19 53.87
N PRO A 47 15.53 -4.64 54.36
CA PRO A 47 15.56 -5.62 55.42
C PRO A 47 14.81 -5.01 56.60
N ILE A 48 13.74 -5.67 57.06
CA ILE A 48 13.04 -5.23 58.26
C ILE A 48 14.00 -5.50 59.42
N GLY A 49 14.70 -4.44 59.87
CA GLY A 49 15.62 -4.51 60.99
C GLY A 49 14.98 -5.24 62.18
N GLY A 50 15.72 -6.20 62.74
CA GLY A 50 15.27 -6.99 63.89
C GLY A 50 14.90 -6.08 65.07
N ARG A 51 14.06 -6.60 65.99
CA ARG A 51 13.40 -5.90 67.11
C ARG A 51 14.32 -5.22 68.16
N GLY A 52 15.59 -4.99 67.86
CA GLY A 52 16.58 -4.32 68.72
C GLY A 52 17.58 -3.43 67.98
N ALA A 53 17.33 -3.05 66.73
CA ALA A 53 18.15 -2.08 66.03
C ALA A 53 17.95 -0.67 66.62
N ASP A 54 19.05 0.06 66.80
CA ASP A 54 19.04 1.45 67.25
C ASP A 54 18.31 2.35 66.23
N VAL A 55 17.65 3.42 66.73
CA VAL A 55 16.83 4.35 65.94
C VAL A 55 17.64 4.94 64.78
N GLU A 56 18.91 5.26 65.04
CA GLU A 56 19.84 5.79 64.03
C GLU A 56 20.06 4.80 62.88
N THR A 57 20.23 3.51 63.22
CA THR A 57 20.47 2.45 62.22
C THR A 57 19.25 2.25 61.35
N VAL A 58 18.06 2.16 61.96
CA VAL A 58 16.79 1.99 61.24
C VAL A 58 16.51 3.19 60.33
N ALA A 59 16.76 4.42 60.82
CA ALA A 59 16.55 5.62 60.01
C ALA A 59 17.49 5.67 58.80
N LYS A 60 18.79 5.34 58.97
CA LYS A 60 19.75 5.29 57.85
C LYS A 60 19.37 4.25 56.80
N GLU A 61 18.94 3.06 57.21
CA GLU A 61 18.46 2.03 56.28
C GLU A 61 17.22 2.50 55.50
N LEU A 62 16.26 3.16 56.17
CA LEU A 62 15.08 3.73 55.53
C LEU A 62 15.44 4.85 54.55
N ILE A 63 16.32 5.78 54.93
CA ILE A 63 16.80 6.86 54.06
C ILE A 63 17.45 6.30 52.78
N GLN A 64 18.33 5.30 52.93
CA GLN A 64 18.96 4.65 51.78
C GLN A 64 17.92 3.98 50.87
N ASN A 65 16.97 3.24 51.45
CA ASN A 65 15.90 2.60 50.70
C ASN A 65 15.01 3.60 49.95
N ILE A 66 14.64 4.71 50.60
CA ILE A 66 13.83 5.77 50.01
C ILE A 66 14.58 6.42 48.84
N ARG A 67 15.87 6.76 49.01
CA ARG A 67 16.70 7.36 47.96
C ARG A 67 16.79 6.47 46.72
N GLU A 68 17.05 5.18 46.92
CA GLU A 68 17.14 4.21 45.82
C GLU A 68 15.80 4.10 45.07
N ASN A 69 14.70 3.97 45.80
CA ASN A 69 13.38 3.85 45.21
C ASN A 69 12.90 5.14 44.52
N LEU A 70 13.18 6.32 45.09
CA LEU A 70 12.92 7.61 44.44
C LEU A 70 13.73 7.76 43.15
N SER A 71 15.00 7.33 43.14
CA SER A 71 15.81 7.34 41.91
C SER A 71 15.16 6.48 40.82
N ASN A 72 14.77 5.25 41.17
CA ASN A 72 14.12 4.33 40.25
C ASN A 72 12.77 4.85 39.74
N LEU A 73 11.92 5.38 40.63
CA LEU A 73 10.64 6.00 40.28
C LEU A 73 10.81 7.21 39.37
N ARG A 74 11.80 8.08 39.63
CA ARG A 74 12.09 9.24 38.77
C ARG A 74 12.53 8.81 37.38
N HIS A 75 13.38 7.80 37.27
CA HIS A 75 13.80 7.27 35.97
C HIS A 75 12.63 6.70 35.17
N LEU A 76 11.79 5.91 35.83
CA LEU A 76 10.64 5.28 35.21
C LEU A 76 9.56 6.31 34.84
N HIS A 77 9.28 7.26 35.74
CA HIS A 77 8.40 8.39 35.46
C HIS A 77 8.87 9.19 34.25
N LYS A 78 10.17 9.53 34.18
CA LYS A 78 10.75 10.23 33.02
C LYS A 78 10.60 9.43 31.74
N ALA A 79 10.82 8.11 31.77
CA ALA A 79 10.60 7.24 30.61
C ALA A 79 9.13 7.24 30.17
N LEU A 80 8.19 7.12 31.12
CA LEU A 80 6.76 7.20 30.85
C LEU A 80 6.35 8.55 30.25
N MET A 81 6.87 9.67 30.76
CA MET A 81 6.56 11.00 30.22
C MET A 81 7.20 11.23 28.83
N ASN A 82 8.34 10.62 28.55
CA ASN A 82 9.00 10.71 27.24
C ASN A 82 8.32 9.86 26.16
N ALA A 83 7.53 8.86 26.55
CA ALA A 83 6.78 7.99 25.64
C ALA A 83 5.53 8.69 25.03
N LYS A 84 5.73 9.84 24.40
CA LYS A 84 4.64 10.75 23.93
C LYS A 84 3.63 10.08 23.00
N ASN A 85 4.04 9.05 22.25
CA ASN A 85 3.14 8.35 21.33
C ASN A 85 2.26 7.30 22.03
N ALA A 86 2.65 6.88 23.23
CA ALA A 86 1.99 5.82 23.96
C ALA A 86 0.63 6.21 24.54
N GLU A 87 0.37 7.51 24.73
CA GLU A 87 -0.90 8.06 25.24
C GLU A 87 -1.39 7.33 26.50
N LEU A 88 -0.45 7.01 27.40
CA LEU A 88 -0.73 6.23 28.60
C LEU A 88 -1.60 7.05 29.56
N PRO A 89 -2.61 6.46 30.23
CA PRO A 89 -3.41 7.15 31.25
C PRO A 89 -2.56 7.84 32.31
N TYR A 90 -1.43 7.22 32.68
CA TYR A 90 -0.44 7.74 33.61
C TYR A 90 0.08 9.14 33.22
N GLN A 91 0.31 9.41 31.93
CA GLN A 91 0.84 10.70 31.48
C GLN A 91 -0.11 11.86 31.79
N LYS A 92 -1.42 11.61 31.77
CA LYS A 92 -2.44 12.64 32.04
C LYS A 92 -2.61 12.90 33.53
N GLU A 93 -2.50 11.85 34.35
CA GLU A 93 -2.74 11.95 35.79
C GLU A 93 -1.52 12.47 36.57
N TYR A 94 -0.30 12.28 36.07
CA TYR A 94 0.93 12.50 36.86
C TYR A 94 1.89 13.56 36.31
N LEU A 95 1.43 14.54 35.55
CA LEU A 95 2.27 15.61 34.99
C LEU A 95 3.22 16.26 36.02
N ASN A 96 2.77 16.42 37.27
CA ASN A 96 3.52 17.12 38.33
C ASN A 96 4.31 16.19 39.27
N LYS A 97 4.28 14.86 39.08
CA LYS A 97 4.95 13.92 40.00
C LYS A 97 6.46 14.09 40.07
N THR A 98 7.08 14.59 39.01
CA THR A 98 8.53 14.90 39.03
C THR A 98 8.88 15.91 40.12
N GLU A 99 8.06 16.94 40.31
CA GLU A 99 8.29 17.97 41.33
C GLU A 99 8.09 17.38 42.73
N GLU A 100 7.03 16.59 42.93
CA GLU A 100 6.78 15.87 44.20
C GLU A 100 7.96 14.97 44.59
N TYR A 101 8.53 14.21 43.64
CA TYR A 101 9.70 13.37 43.90
C TYR A 101 10.97 14.17 44.19
N ASN A 102 11.13 15.36 43.59
CA ASN A 102 12.27 16.23 43.90
C ASN A 102 12.13 16.85 45.29
N THR A 103 10.93 17.25 45.70
CA THR A 103 10.64 17.76 47.04
C THR A 103 10.90 16.68 48.09
N LEU A 104 10.34 15.47 47.90
CA LEU A 104 10.61 14.34 48.80
C LEU A 104 12.09 14.02 48.91
N LEU A 105 12.85 14.09 47.80
CA LEU A 105 14.30 13.87 47.85
C LEU A 105 15.03 14.94 48.67
N ASN A 106 14.59 16.20 48.60
CA ASN A 106 15.14 17.29 49.40
C ASN A 106 14.83 17.08 50.88
N ASP A 107 13.59 16.76 51.24
CA ASP A 107 13.15 16.48 52.61
C ASP A 107 13.99 15.34 53.22
N ILE A 108 14.23 14.28 52.45
CA ILE A 108 15.07 13.14 52.86
C ILE A 108 16.53 13.57 53.09
N ASN A 109 17.05 14.52 52.29
CA ASN A 109 18.39 15.05 52.50
C ASN A 109 18.48 15.97 53.73
N GLU A 110 17.38 16.59 54.13
CA GLU A 110 17.31 17.35 55.39
C GLU A 110 17.25 16.41 56.60
N PHE A 111 16.45 15.33 56.54
CA PHE A 111 16.42 14.32 57.60
C PHE A 111 17.78 13.65 57.85
N ASP A 112 18.57 13.41 56.79
CA ASP A 112 19.91 12.83 56.87
C ASP A 112 20.93 13.76 57.55
N ARG A 113 20.65 15.07 57.60
CA ARG A 113 21.50 16.09 58.25
C ARG A 113 21.07 16.41 59.68
N GLY A 114 19.83 16.08 60.06
CA GLY A 114 19.24 16.40 61.35
C GLY A 114 19.47 15.33 62.43
N GLU A 115 18.99 15.60 63.65
CA GLU A 115 18.95 14.60 64.72
C GLU A 115 17.88 13.54 64.41
N LEU A 116 18.30 12.27 64.35
CA LEU A 116 17.42 11.15 64.03
C LEU A 116 16.62 10.74 65.26
N THR A 117 15.34 11.08 65.28
CA THR A 117 14.42 10.77 66.39
C THR A 117 13.42 9.68 66.00
N GLN A 118 12.66 9.16 66.98
CA GLN A 118 11.56 8.23 66.71
C GLN A 118 10.46 8.84 65.83
N GLN A 119 10.28 10.16 65.89
CA GLN A 119 9.37 10.88 65.01
C GLN A 119 9.87 10.83 63.55
N THR A 120 11.17 11.07 63.33
CA THR A 120 11.82 10.95 62.01
C THR A 120 11.59 9.57 61.40
N VAL A 121 11.76 8.49 62.18
CA VAL A 121 11.48 7.12 61.72
C VAL A 121 10.01 6.94 61.31
N THR A 122 9.07 7.59 62.01
CA THR A 122 7.64 7.51 61.69
C THR A 122 7.32 8.23 60.38
N GLU A 123 7.89 9.41 60.16
CA GLU A 123 7.75 10.17 58.92
C GLU A 123 8.38 9.43 57.73
N LEU A 124 9.57 8.85 57.89
CA LEU A 124 10.22 8.02 56.87
C LEU A 124 9.36 6.81 56.48
N LYS A 125 8.68 6.17 57.44
CA LYS A 125 7.76 5.06 57.15
C LYS A 125 6.56 5.50 56.32
N ILE A 126 5.98 6.66 56.62
CA ILE A 126 4.88 7.22 55.82
C ILE A 126 5.33 7.47 54.37
N ILE A 127 6.54 7.99 54.18
CA ILE A 127 7.13 8.17 52.84
C ILE A 127 7.32 6.83 52.14
N VAL A 128 7.82 5.80 52.83
CA VAL A 128 7.96 4.45 52.25
C VAL A 128 6.60 3.89 51.81
N ASP A 129 5.55 4.07 52.60
CA ASP A 129 4.20 3.61 52.26
C ASP A 129 3.65 4.34 51.03
N GLN A 130 3.85 5.67 50.94
CA GLN A 130 3.47 6.46 49.77
C GLN A 130 4.23 6.01 48.51
N LEU A 131 5.53 5.79 48.60
CA LEU A 131 6.32 5.28 47.47
C LEU A 131 5.89 3.86 47.09
N THR A 132 5.51 3.03 48.06
CA THR A 132 4.98 1.68 47.80
C THR A 132 3.67 1.75 47.01
N PHE A 133 2.80 2.71 47.31
CA PHE A 133 1.59 2.94 46.53
C PHE A 133 1.90 3.37 45.09
N ASP A 134 2.80 4.33 44.90
CA ASP A 134 3.23 4.79 43.57
C ASP A 134 3.86 3.65 42.75
N ARG A 135 4.63 2.77 43.39
CA ARG A 135 5.18 1.55 42.77
C ARG A 135 4.09 0.62 42.28
N VAL A 136 3.14 0.25 43.13
CA VAL A 136 2.02 -0.64 42.75
C VAL A 136 1.24 -0.08 41.56
N ARG A 137 1.11 1.25 41.51
CA ARG A 137 0.42 1.96 40.44
C ARG A 137 1.20 1.98 39.13
N ILE A 138 2.52 2.03 39.20
CA ILE A 138 3.40 1.91 38.04
C ILE A 138 3.45 0.45 37.55
N ASP A 139 3.56 -0.50 38.46
CA ASP A 139 3.57 -1.94 38.16
C ASP A 139 2.30 -2.38 37.42
N SER A 140 1.15 -1.77 37.71
CA SER A 140 -0.11 -2.09 37.04
C SER A 140 -0.17 -1.63 35.58
N ILE A 141 0.69 -0.71 35.15
CA ILE A 141 0.74 -0.20 33.77
C ILE A 141 1.42 -1.20 32.84
N PHE A 142 2.41 -1.95 33.32
CA PHE A 142 3.20 -2.85 32.46
C PHE A 142 2.36 -3.96 31.83
N PRO A 143 1.49 -4.68 32.56
CA PRO A 143 0.56 -5.62 31.94
C PRO A 143 -0.31 -4.98 30.85
N GLU A 144 -0.76 -3.74 31.06
CA GLU A 144 -1.56 -3.02 30.07
C GLU A 144 -0.74 -2.67 28.81
N ILE A 145 0.51 -2.22 28.97
CA ILE A 145 1.45 -1.95 27.87
C ILE A 145 1.69 -3.23 27.08
N THR A 146 2.01 -4.33 27.77
CA THR A 146 2.29 -5.62 27.13
C THR A 146 1.06 -6.16 26.40
N ASP A 147 -0.11 -6.13 27.02
CA ASP A 147 -1.37 -6.58 26.40
C ASP A 147 -1.70 -5.75 25.15
N LYS A 148 -1.55 -4.41 25.22
CA LYS A 148 -1.78 -3.52 24.06
C LYS A 148 -0.77 -3.76 22.95
N ALA A 149 0.52 -3.91 23.28
CA ALA A 149 1.57 -4.19 22.31
C ALA A 149 1.29 -5.49 21.54
N MET A 150 0.87 -6.54 22.25
CA MET A 150 0.56 -7.85 21.65
C MET A 150 -0.71 -7.85 20.77
N GLN A 151 -1.65 -6.94 21.02
CA GLN A 151 -2.83 -6.76 20.16
C GLN A 151 -2.55 -5.88 18.95
N MET A 152 -1.48 -5.08 18.99
CA MET A 152 -1.17 -4.10 17.95
C MET A 152 -0.81 -4.75 16.62
N GLU A 153 -0.05 -5.86 16.64
CA GLU A 153 0.25 -6.61 15.41
C GLU A 153 -1.04 -7.04 14.70
N GLU A 154 -1.96 -7.67 15.42
CA GLU A 154 -3.22 -8.18 14.87
C GLU A 154 -4.10 -7.04 14.35
N GLN A 155 -4.26 -5.96 15.13
CA GLN A 155 -5.04 -4.79 14.73
C GLN A 155 -4.45 -4.10 13.50
N MET A 156 -3.12 -3.97 13.42
CA MET A 156 -2.46 -3.32 12.29
C MET A 156 -2.44 -4.22 11.05
N ALA A 157 -2.36 -5.54 11.20
CA ALA A 157 -2.51 -6.49 10.09
C ALA A 157 -3.92 -6.41 9.48
N GLU A 158 -4.97 -6.35 10.30
CA GLU A 158 -6.34 -6.13 9.81
C GLU A 158 -6.49 -4.75 9.14
N MET A 159 -5.74 -3.76 9.61
CA MET A 159 -5.73 -2.42 9.02
C MET A 159 -5.03 -2.39 7.66
N LEU A 160 -3.93 -3.15 7.53
CA LEU A 160 -3.14 -3.29 6.32
C LEU A 160 -3.96 -3.90 5.18
N ASP A 161 -4.75 -4.94 5.44
CA ASP A 161 -5.65 -5.57 4.46
C ASP A 161 -6.72 -4.61 3.89
N LYS A 162 -7.03 -3.52 4.62
CA LYS A 162 -7.97 -2.49 4.16
C LYS A 162 -7.31 -1.43 3.27
N ILE A 163 -5.98 -1.38 3.20
CA ILE A 163 -5.23 -0.47 2.33
C ILE A 163 -5.19 -1.07 0.91
N ARG A 164 -5.69 -0.32 -0.08
CA ARG A 164 -5.94 -0.83 -1.44
C ARG A 164 -4.90 -0.39 -2.46
N PHE A 165 -4.19 0.70 -2.20
CA PHE A 165 -3.14 1.17 -3.10
C PHE A 165 -1.82 0.55 -2.68
N ASP A 166 -1.18 -0.16 -3.61
CA ASP A 166 0.08 -0.90 -3.38
C ASP A 166 1.16 -0.01 -2.74
N SER A 167 1.29 1.25 -3.18
CA SER A 167 2.28 2.19 -2.61
C SER A 167 2.10 2.46 -1.12
N PHE A 168 0.85 2.53 -0.62
CA PHE A 168 0.60 2.70 0.82
C PHE A 168 0.62 1.37 1.55
N HIS A 169 0.26 0.28 0.87
CA HIS A 169 0.32 -1.06 1.42
C HIS A 169 1.77 -1.43 1.73
N ASP A 170 2.68 -1.28 0.77
CA ASP A 170 4.10 -1.60 0.94
C ASP A 170 4.72 -0.79 2.08
N GLN A 171 4.39 0.50 2.17
CA GLN A 171 4.88 1.35 3.27
C GLN A 171 4.30 0.93 4.62
N ALA A 172 3.00 0.61 4.69
CA ALA A 172 2.37 0.14 5.92
C ALA A 172 2.86 -1.26 6.33
N GLU A 173 3.27 -2.10 5.37
CA GLU A 173 3.88 -3.40 5.62
C GLU A 173 5.27 -3.26 6.26
N VAL A 174 6.07 -2.29 5.83
CA VAL A 174 7.36 -1.97 6.48
C VAL A 174 7.15 -1.58 7.94
N GLU A 175 6.18 -0.69 8.22
CA GLU A 175 5.83 -0.29 9.59
C GLU A 175 5.28 -1.44 10.42
N LEU A 176 4.45 -2.32 9.83
CA LEU A 176 3.97 -3.52 10.51
C LEU A 176 5.12 -4.47 10.86
N ASN A 177 6.10 -4.63 9.98
CA ASN A 177 7.30 -5.43 10.27
C ASN A 177 8.14 -4.82 11.41
N GLN A 178 8.17 -3.50 11.53
CA GLN A 178 8.78 -2.81 12.68
C GLN A 178 8.03 -3.09 13.98
N ILE A 179 6.69 -3.12 13.96
CA ILE A 179 5.86 -3.53 15.09
C ILE A 179 6.15 -4.98 15.49
N LYS A 180 6.23 -5.91 14.52
CA LYS A 180 6.57 -7.33 14.77
C LYS A 180 7.96 -7.50 15.39
N ALA A 181 8.96 -6.81 14.86
CA ALA A 181 10.32 -6.83 15.40
C ALA A 181 10.35 -6.27 16.83
N SER A 182 9.56 -5.23 17.10
CA SER A 182 9.43 -4.61 18.42
C SER A 182 8.72 -5.52 19.42
N GLU A 183 7.65 -6.20 19.03
CA GLU A 183 6.98 -7.22 19.87
C GLU A 183 7.97 -8.35 20.23
N GLN A 184 8.75 -8.84 19.27
CA GLN A 184 9.76 -9.87 19.54
C GLN A 184 10.82 -9.39 20.54
N LYS A 185 11.30 -8.14 20.42
CA LYS A 185 12.21 -7.54 21.41
C LYS A 185 11.59 -7.49 22.79
N MET A 186 10.30 -7.13 22.90
CA MET A 186 9.57 -7.09 24.16
C MET A 186 9.42 -8.49 24.79
N ILE A 187 9.10 -9.52 23.99
CA ILE A 187 9.00 -10.92 24.43
C ILE A 187 10.37 -11.46 24.89
N LEU A 188 11.45 -11.12 24.18
CA LEU A 188 12.80 -11.55 24.57
C LEU A 188 13.24 -10.93 25.89
N GLU A 189 12.94 -9.65 26.09
CA GLU A 189 13.25 -8.97 27.34
C GLU A 189 12.45 -9.54 28.51
N ASP A 190 11.20 -9.94 28.25
CA ASP A 190 10.36 -10.61 29.23
C ASP A 190 10.92 -11.99 29.65
N LYS A 191 11.30 -12.82 28.67
CA LYS A 191 11.86 -14.16 28.92
C LYS A 191 13.19 -14.15 29.67
N LYS A 192 14.04 -13.14 29.45
CA LYS A 192 15.29 -13.02 30.21
C LYS A 192 15.05 -12.90 31.72
N GLY A 193 13.90 -12.36 32.14
CA GLY A 193 13.49 -12.32 33.54
C GLY A 193 13.06 -13.67 34.13
N ASP A 194 12.99 -14.74 33.34
CA ASP A 194 12.63 -16.09 33.79
C ASP A 194 13.83 -17.00 34.02
N GLU A 195 14.95 -16.81 33.31
CA GLU A 195 16.13 -17.71 33.37
C GLU A 195 17.18 -17.31 34.41
N GLU A 196 17.25 -16.03 34.81
CA GLU A 196 18.07 -15.62 35.94
C GLU A 196 17.31 -15.86 37.24
N ASP A 197 17.92 -16.65 38.13
CA ASP A 197 17.35 -17.23 39.37
C ASP A 197 17.02 -16.20 40.48
N ASN A 198 16.54 -15.01 40.12
CA ASN A 198 16.09 -13.96 41.04
C ASN A 198 14.92 -13.18 40.43
N THR A 199 13.73 -13.80 40.43
CA THR A 199 12.35 -13.30 40.70
C THR A 199 11.89 -11.88 40.33
N LYS A 200 12.69 -11.00 39.74
CA LYS A 200 12.39 -9.57 39.76
C LYS A 200 12.76 -8.86 38.46
N PHE A 201 11.75 -8.28 37.83
CA PHE A 201 11.88 -7.50 36.59
C PHE A 201 12.66 -6.21 36.85
N SER A 202 13.74 -5.93 36.10
CA SER A 202 14.58 -4.76 36.38
C SER A 202 13.92 -3.46 35.93
N ILE A 203 14.17 -2.34 36.63
CA ILE A 203 13.70 -1.01 36.20
C ILE A 203 14.25 -0.66 34.81
N SER A 204 15.49 -1.08 34.50
CA SER A 204 16.09 -0.92 33.17
C SER A 204 15.28 -1.62 32.09
N SER A 205 14.82 -2.85 32.34
CA SER A 205 13.94 -3.61 31.44
C SER A 205 12.59 -2.92 31.27
N ALA A 206 12.01 -2.36 32.35
CA ALA A 206 10.78 -1.55 32.27
C ALA A 206 10.94 -0.32 31.37
N VAL A 207 12.02 0.45 31.58
CA VAL A 207 12.34 1.63 30.76
C VAL A 207 12.51 1.23 29.30
N TYR A 208 13.16 0.09 29.04
CA TYR A 208 13.33 -0.44 27.69
C TYR A 208 11.99 -0.86 27.04
N MET A 209 11.10 -1.55 27.78
CA MET A 209 9.76 -1.89 27.30
C MET A 209 8.92 -0.65 26.95
N ILE A 210 8.99 0.40 27.78
CA ILE A 210 8.31 1.68 27.50
C ILE A 210 8.84 2.30 26.19
N SER A 211 10.16 2.25 25.97
CA SER A 211 10.76 2.74 24.73
C SER A 211 10.30 1.95 23.51
N ILE A 212 10.27 0.61 23.58
CA ILE A 212 9.78 -0.25 22.51
C ILE A 212 8.31 0.05 22.22
N PHE A 213 7.48 0.16 23.26
CA PHE A 213 6.06 0.45 23.10
C PHE A 213 5.82 1.82 22.43
N ASN A 214 6.65 2.82 22.77
CA ASN A 214 6.59 4.13 22.14
C ASN A 214 6.96 4.09 20.65
N GLU A 215 7.91 3.23 20.25
CA GLU A 215 8.26 2.96 18.85
C GLU A 215 7.09 2.30 18.12
N MET A 216 6.50 1.25 18.70
CA MET A 216 5.32 0.57 18.13
C MET A 216 4.16 1.54 17.92
N LYS A 217 3.89 2.41 18.90
CA LYS A 217 2.86 3.46 18.81
C LYS A 217 3.17 4.52 17.75
N ALA A 218 4.44 4.81 17.49
CA ALA A 218 4.83 5.69 16.39
C ALA A 218 4.48 5.05 15.04
N SER A 219 4.85 3.77 14.84
CA SER A 219 4.51 3.01 13.63
C SER A 219 3.00 2.84 13.45
N GLU A 220 2.24 2.58 14.52
CA GLU A 220 0.77 2.54 14.48
C GLU A 220 0.19 3.86 13.95
N LYS A 221 0.65 5.00 14.45
CA LYS A 221 0.20 6.32 13.97
C LYS A 221 0.49 6.51 12.47
N GLN A 222 1.63 6.02 11.99
CA GLN A 222 1.98 6.06 10.58
C GLN A 222 1.04 5.19 9.72
N ILE A 223 0.76 3.95 10.14
CA ILE A 223 -0.18 3.05 9.43
C ILE A 223 -1.58 3.67 9.38
N ILE A 224 -2.05 4.26 10.48
CA ILE A 224 -3.35 4.97 10.52
C ILE A 224 -3.35 6.16 9.56
N ALA A 225 -2.28 6.96 9.52
CA ALA A 225 -2.16 8.08 8.59
C ALA A 225 -2.18 7.61 7.12
N LEU A 226 -1.47 6.54 6.79
CA LEU A 226 -1.47 5.93 5.46
C LEU A 226 -2.86 5.43 5.06
N LYS A 227 -3.59 4.80 5.99
CA LYS A 227 -4.99 4.40 5.75
C LYS A 227 -5.90 5.59 5.47
N ILE A 228 -5.75 6.70 6.20
CA ILE A 228 -6.53 7.92 5.95
C ILE A 228 -6.22 8.47 4.55
N GLN A 229 -4.95 8.54 4.16
CA GLN A 229 -4.55 8.98 2.83
C GLN A 229 -5.08 8.05 1.72
N ASN A 230 -4.99 6.73 1.92
CA ASN A 230 -5.55 5.72 1.04
C ASN A 230 -7.06 5.91 0.83
N ASN A 231 -7.82 6.17 1.91
CA ASN A 231 -9.26 6.41 1.83
C ASN A 231 -9.58 7.72 1.09
N GLN A 232 -8.82 8.79 1.34
CA GLN A 232 -8.98 10.06 0.64
C GLN A 232 -8.71 9.91 -0.86
N LEU A 233 -7.65 9.20 -1.25
CA LEU A 233 -7.34 8.94 -2.65
C LEU A 233 -8.40 8.05 -3.29
N ALA A 234 -8.85 6.99 -2.62
CA ALA A 234 -9.93 6.15 -3.11
C ALA A 234 -11.22 6.95 -3.35
N GLN A 235 -11.54 7.91 -2.48
CA GLN A 235 -12.68 8.80 -2.65
C GLN A 235 -12.48 9.78 -3.82
N ARG A 236 -11.29 10.37 -3.97
CA ARG A 236 -10.97 11.22 -5.12
C ARG A 236 -11.08 10.46 -6.43
N THR A 237 -10.50 9.26 -6.51
CA THR A 237 -10.57 8.36 -7.67
C THR A 237 -12.03 8.03 -8.03
N LYS A 238 -12.87 7.70 -7.03
CA LYS A 238 -14.31 7.47 -7.24
C LYS A 238 -15.02 8.70 -7.81
N ASN A 239 -14.77 9.87 -7.24
CA ASN A 239 -15.39 11.12 -7.69
C ASN A 239 -14.96 11.49 -9.11
N SER A 240 -13.66 11.42 -9.41
CA SER A 240 -13.14 11.66 -10.76
C SER A 240 -13.73 10.69 -11.78
N PHE A 241 -13.89 9.42 -11.42
CA PHE A 241 -14.54 8.43 -12.27
C PHE A 241 -16.02 8.76 -12.51
N LEU A 242 -16.78 9.09 -11.45
CA LEU A 242 -18.20 9.41 -11.55
C LEU A 242 -18.44 10.68 -12.39
N ILE A 243 -17.58 11.69 -12.23
CA ILE A 243 -17.57 12.89 -13.07
C ILE A 243 -17.35 12.51 -14.52
N GLY A 244 -16.29 11.74 -14.83
CA GLY A 244 -16.01 11.27 -16.18
C GLY A 244 -17.20 10.52 -16.80
N MET A 245 -17.80 9.60 -16.04
CA MET A 245 -18.93 8.79 -16.52
C MET A 245 -20.15 9.67 -16.81
N THR A 246 -20.43 10.62 -15.92
CA THR A 246 -21.53 11.58 -16.08
C THR A 246 -21.29 12.48 -17.28
N THR A 247 -20.07 13.00 -17.47
CA THR A 247 -19.70 13.81 -18.64
C THR A 247 -19.88 13.04 -19.94
N THR A 248 -19.39 11.79 -20.02
CA THR A 248 -19.56 10.92 -21.19
C THR A 248 -21.03 10.66 -21.51
N LEU A 249 -21.86 10.38 -20.49
CA LEU A 249 -23.30 10.17 -20.66
C LEU A 249 -24.03 11.44 -21.13
N ILE A 250 -23.68 12.60 -20.58
CA ILE A 250 -24.26 13.88 -21.01
C ILE A 250 -23.89 14.18 -22.46
N SER A 251 -22.62 14.00 -22.84
CA SER A 251 -22.19 14.18 -24.24
C SER A 251 -22.94 13.26 -25.20
N PHE A 252 -23.19 12.01 -24.80
CA PHE A 252 -23.98 11.08 -25.60
C PHE A 252 -25.46 11.47 -25.68
N ALA A 253 -26.05 11.94 -24.57
CA ALA A 253 -27.43 12.41 -24.55
C ALA A 253 -27.62 13.66 -25.44
N ILE A 254 -26.66 14.60 -25.44
CA ILE A 254 -26.66 15.77 -26.33
C ILE A 254 -26.58 15.34 -27.80
N LEU A 255 -25.76 14.34 -28.11
CA LEU A 255 -25.68 13.77 -29.45
C LEU A 255 -27.02 13.19 -29.88
N LEU A 256 -27.65 12.32 -29.06
CA LEU A 256 -28.96 11.75 -29.36
C LEU A 256 -30.06 12.82 -29.48
N PHE A 257 -30.04 13.82 -28.60
CA PHE A 257 -30.98 14.94 -28.65
C PHE A 257 -30.84 15.76 -29.93
N SER A 258 -29.61 15.95 -30.41
CA SER A 258 -29.35 16.62 -31.69
C SER A 258 -29.93 15.83 -32.86
N LEU A 259 -29.76 14.50 -32.88
CA LEU A 259 -30.37 13.65 -33.93
C LEU A 259 -31.90 13.73 -33.92
N TYR A 260 -32.48 13.74 -32.72
CA TYR A 260 -33.92 13.93 -32.55
C TYR A 260 -34.39 15.31 -33.06
N TYR A 261 -33.66 16.37 -32.73
CA TYR A 261 -33.97 17.74 -33.16
C TYR A 261 -33.88 17.92 -34.68
N PHE A 262 -32.99 17.19 -35.35
CA PHE A 262 -32.87 17.19 -36.81
C PHE A 262 -33.86 16.24 -37.52
N GLU A 263 -34.80 15.63 -36.79
CA GLU A 263 -35.81 14.71 -37.33
C GLU A 263 -35.19 13.53 -38.11
N ILE A 264 -33.99 13.09 -37.72
CA ILE A 264 -33.30 11.99 -38.39
C ILE A 264 -33.92 10.67 -37.92
N ASP A 265 -34.70 10.03 -38.80
CA ASP A 265 -35.29 8.72 -38.54
C ASP A 265 -34.20 7.65 -38.36
N TRP A 266 -34.42 6.70 -37.45
CA TRP A 266 -33.47 5.61 -37.19
C TRP A 266 -33.15 4.77 -38.44
N LYS A 267 -34.05 4.74 -39.41
CA LYS A 267 -33.88 4.04 -40.69
C LYS A 267 -32.93 4.77 -41.63
N ASP A 268 -32.81 6.09 -41.47
CA ASP A 268 -32.06 7.02 -42.32
C ASP A 268 -30.69 7.39 -41.71
N ILE A 269 -30.44 6.98 -40.46
CA ILE A 269 -29.12 7.09 -39.79
C ILE A 269 -28.00 6.43 -40.60
N LYS A 270 -28.32 5.42 -41.41
CA LYS A 270 -27.35 4.76 -42.31
C LYS A 270 -26.97 5.65 -43.52
N ASP A 271 -27.86 6.54 -43.93
CA ASP A 271 -27.72 7.39 -45.11
C ASP A 271 -27.02 8.71 -44.73
N TYR A 272 -27.10 9.11 -43.46
CA TYR A 272 -26.29 10.20 -42.89
C TYR A 272 -24.86 9.76 -42.62
N SER A 273 -23.95 10.15 -43.51
CA SER A 273 -22.52 9.91 -43.38
C SER A 273 -21.77 11.17 -42.96
N ILE A 274 -21.03 11.10 -41.85
CA ILE A 274 -20.07 12.14 -41.45
C ILE A 274 -18.69 11.67 -41.90
N LEU A 275 -18.02 12.44 -42.78
CA LEU A 275 -16.72 12.06 -43.36
C LEU A 275 -16.73 10.67 -44.06
N GLY A 276 -17.87 10.27 -44.63
CA GLY A 276 -18.03 8.98 -45.31
C GLY A 276 -18.29 7.78 -44.39
N ILE A 277 -18.45 8.00 -43.08
CA ILE A 277 -18.80 6.96 -42.11
C ILE A 277 -20.28 7.13 -41.71
N PRO A 278 -21.13 6.10 -41.87
CA PRO A 278 -22.51 6.14 -41.40
C PRO A 278 -22.57 6.42 -39.91
N LEU A 279 -23.41 7.36 -39.51
CA LEU A 279 -23.55 7.75 -38.11
C LEU A 279 -23.90 6.56 -37.20
N GLY A 280 -24.68 5.60 -37.73
CA GLY A 280 -25.01 4.37 -37.02
C GLY A 280 -23.78 3.56 -36.57
N VAL A 281 -22.72 3.52 -37.38
CA VAL A 281 -21.46 2.86 -37.01
C VAL A 281 -20.84 3.54 -35.80
N GLY A 282 -20.83 4.88 -35.77
CA GLY A 282 -20.32 5.65 -34.63
C GLY A 282 -21.10 5.38 -33.34
N ILE A 283 -22.44 5.42 -33.41
CA ILE A 283 -23.32 5.17 -32.24
C ILE A 283 -23.12 3.75 -31.71
N TRP A 284 -23.13 2.73 -32.58
CA TRP A 284 -22.95 1.34 -32.15
C TRP A 284 -21.54 1.07 -31.60
N SER A 285 -20.51 1.70 -32.16
CA SER A 285 -19.14 1.62 -31.62
C SER A 285 -19.04 2.26 -30.24
N PHE A 286 -19.70 3.41 -30.04
CA PHE A 286 -19.78 4.06 -28.74
C PHE A 286 -20.48 3.16 -27.70
N ILE A 287 -21.64 2.59 -28.06
CA ILE A 287 -22.39 1.68 -27.17
C ILE A 287 -21.54 0.45 -26.81
N GLY A 288 -20.83 -0.12 -27.78
CA GLY A 288 -19.90 -1.23 -27.54
C GLY A 288 -18.81 -0.85 -26.54
N SER A 289 -18.15 0.28 -26.75
CA SER A 289 -17.08 0.76 -25.86
C SER A 289 -17.58 1.12 -24.46
N PHE A 290 -18.78 1.70 -24.36
CA PHE A 290 -19.43 1.96 -23.09
C PHE A 290 -19.79 0.65 -22.35
N ALA A 291 -20.28 -0.36 -23.06
CA ALA A 291 -20.54 -1.68 -22.46
C ALA A 291 -19.24 -2.32 -21.95
N ALA A 292 -18.14 -2.22 -22.70
CA ALA A 292 -16.82 -2.70 -22.24
C ALA A 292 -16.39 -1.99 -20.96
N MET A 293 -16.56 -0.66 -20.93
CA MET A 293 -16.26 0.17 -19.78
C MET A 293 -17.05 -0.28 -18.53
N LEU A 294 -18.35 -0.52 -18.66
CA LEU A 294 -19.19 -1.05 -17.57
C LEU A 294 -18.73 -2.43 -17.10
N THR A 295 -18.38 -3.33 -18.04
CA THR A 295 -17.90 -4.66 -17.68
C THR A 295 -16.55 -4.63 -16.97
N GLN A 296 -15.65 -3.73 -17.38
CA GLN A 296 -14.35 -3.59 -16.74
C GLN A 296 -14.47 -2.93 -15.37
N PHE A 297 -15.39 -1.98 -15.21
CA PHE A 297 -15.74 -1.42 -13.90
C PHE A 297 -16.25 -2.48 -12.91
N ASN A 298 -17.01 -3.47 -13.39
CA ASN A 298 -17.50 -4.55 -12.55
C ASN A 298 -16.40 -5.59 -12.20
N LYS A 299 -15.35 -5.69 -13.01
CA LYS A 299 -14.27 -6.67 -12.85
C LYS A 299 -13.08 -6.15 -12.07
N GLU A 300 -12.72 -4.88 -12.25
CA GLU A 300 -11.48 -4.30 -11.73
C GLU A 300 -11.77 -3.11 -10.81
N PRO A 301 -11.11 -3.03 -9.65
CA PRO A 301 -11.31 -1.92 -8.75
C PRO A 301 -10.67 -0.63 -9.30
N ILE A 302 -11.39 0.48 -9.14
CA ILE A 302 -11.12 1.77 -9.80
C ILE A 302 -9.69 2.31 -9.55
N HIS A 303 -9.06 1.94 -8.44
CA HIS A 303 -7.72 2.40 -8.08
C HIS A 303 -6.61 1.87 -9.01
N LYS A 304 -6.86 0.81 -9.79
CA LYS A 304 -5.89 0.28 -10.76
C LYS A 304 -5.79 1.11 -12.04
N PHE A 305 -6.79 1.95 -12.31
CA PHE A 305 -6.73 2.88 -13.43
C PHE A 305 -5.92 4.09 -12.97
N GLY A 306 -4.66 4.20 -13.42
CA GLY A 306 -3.75 5.27 -13.00
C GLY A 306 -4.37 6.68 -13.11
N ASP A 307 -5.02 6.97 -14.25
CA ASP A 307 -5.86 8.16 -14.43
C ASP A 307 -7.27 7.73 -14.87
N PRO A 308 -8.21 7.53 -13.91
CA PRO A 308 -9.54 7.06 -14.22
C PRO A 308 -10.30 8.02 -15.13
N LEU A 309 -10.10 9.33 -14.96
CA LEU A 309 -10.80 10.34 -15.76
C LEU A 309 -10.36 10.28 -17.22
N LYS A 310 -9.04 10.26 -17.46
CA LYS A 310 -8.52 10.09 -18.84
C LYS A 310 -9.02 8.79 -19.46
N TRP A 311 -8.98 7.69 -18.70
CA TRP A 311 -9.45 6.40 -19.21
C TRP A 311 -10.94 6.40 -19.57
N VAL A 312 -11.80 6.98 -18.71
CA VAL A 312 -13.25 7.09 -18.94
C VAL A 312 -13.58 7.89 -20.22
N ILE A 313 -12.82 8.95 -20.49
CA ILE A 313 -13.06 9.83 -21.66
C ILE A 313 -12.45 9.24 -22.94
N ILE A 314 -11.21 8.76 -22.86
CA ILE A 314 -10.47 8.27 -24.02
C ILE A 314 -11.11 7.00 -24.57
N ARG A 315 -11.61 6.11 -23.71
CA ARG A 315 -12.06 4.78 -24.15
C ARG A 315 -13.26 4.83 -25.13
N PRO A 316 -14.37 5.54 -24.84
CA PRO A 316 -15.46 5.70 -25.79
C PRO A 316 -15.02 6.36 -27.10
N ALA A 317 -14.17 7.39 -27.02
CA ALA A 317 -13.63 8.06 -28.21
C ALA A 317 -12.82 7.10 -29.08
N LEU A 318 -11.96 6.28 -28.47
CA LEU A 318 -11.15 5.27 -29.16
C LEU A 318 -12.04 4.19 -29.80
N GLY A 319 -13.11 3.77 -29.11
CA GLY A 319 -14.08 2.83 -29.67
C GLY A 319 -14.72 3.36 -30.96
N VAL A 320 -15.16 4.63 -30.96
CA VAL A 320 -15.73 5.28 -32.15
C VAL A 320 -14.71 5.39 -33.29
N VAL A 321 -13.48 5.80 -33.00
CA VAL A 321 -12.40 5.93 -34.01
C VAL A 321 -12.04 4.58 -34.62
N MET A 322 -11.88 3.54 -33.79
CA MET A 322 -11.56 2.19 -34.26
C MET A 322 -12.71 1.57 -35.06
N GLY A 323 -13.95 1.76 -34.59
CA GLY A 323 -15.15 1.33 -35.32
C GLY A 323 -15.25 1.96 -36.71
N ALA A 324 -15.00 3.27 -36.80
CA ALA A 324 -14.92 3.99 -38.05
C ALA A 324 -13.81 3.47 -38.98
N ALA A 325 -12.59 3.25 -38.45
CA ALA A 325 -11.47 2.76 -39.23
C ALA A 325 -11.72 1.35 -39.80
N ILE A 326 -12.25 0.44 -38.98
CA ILE A 326 -12.61 -0.91 -39.42
C ILE A 326 -13.76 -0.87 -40.43
N TYR A 327 -14.75 0.00 -40.23
CA TYR A 327 -15.80 0.19 -41.22
C TYR A 327 -15.24 0.61 -42.58
N LEU A 328 -14.33 1.59 -42.63
CA LEU A 328 -13.72 2.04 -43.89
C LEU A 328 -12.88 0.92 -44.54
N ALA A 329 -12.13 0.16 -43.74
CA ALA A 329 -11.33 -0.95 -44.23
C ALA A 329 -12.21 -2.08 -44.79
N LEU A 330 -13.29 -2.43 -44.08
CA LEU A 330 -14.25 -3.43 -44.53
C LEU A 330 -14.99 -2.96 -45.78
N PHE A 331 -15.50 -1.73 -45.80
CA PHE A 331 -16.17 -1.15 -46.96
C PHE A 331 -15.27 -1.20 -48.20
N SER A 332 -14.00 -0.80 -48.07
CA SER A 332 -13.00 -0.86 -49.14
C SER A 332 -12.75 -2.29 -49.65
N LEU A 333 -12.81 -3.30 -48.78
CA LEU A 333 -12.64 -4.71 -49.13
C LEU A 333 -13.91 -5.33 -49.75
N ILE A 334 -15.09 -4.85 -49.33
CA ILE A 334 -16.41 -5.43 -49.60
C ILE A 334 -17.10 -4.85 -50.84
N LEU A 335 -16.63 -3.72 -51.37
CA LEU A 335 -17.19 -3.04 -52.55
C LEU A 335 -17.39 -3.94 -53.80
N THR A 336 -16.94 -5.19 -53.78
CA THR A 336 -17.11 -6.21 -54.82
C THR A 336 -18.41 -7.03 -54.73
N GLY A 337 -19.19 -6.96 -53.64
CA GLY A 337 -20.38 -7.81 -53.41
C GLY A 337 -21.71 -7.05 -53.33
N LYS A 338 -22.54 -7.10 -54.39
CA LYS A 338 -23.93 -6.62 -54.37
C LYS A 338 -24.78 -7.48 -53.41
N ASN A 339 -25.48 -6.86 -52.46
CA ASN A 339 -26.32 -7.43 -51.39
C ASN A 339 -25.60 -7.78 -50.08
N GLN A 340 -25.26 -6.76 -49.30
CA GLN A 340 -24.88 -6.96 -47.90
C GLN A 340 -25.97 -6.51 -46.94
N ASN A 341 -26.17 -7.31 -45.89
CA ASN A 341 -27.09 -7.00 -44.79
C ASN A 341 -26.59 -5.75 -44.05
N ALA A 342 -27.38 -4.68 -44.03
CA ALA A 342 -27.05 -3.41 -43.39
C ALA A 342 -26.78 -3.52 -41.87
N LEU A 343 -27.18 -4.63 -41.24
CA LEU A 343 -26.96 -4.90 -39.82
C LEU A 343 -25.54 -5.40 -39.51
N LEU A 344 -24.88 -6.08 -40.46
CA LEU A 344 -23.56 -6.66 -40.23
C LEU A 344 -22.50 -5.59 -39.91
N PRO A 345 -22.40 -4.45 -40.63
CA PRO A 345 -21.45 -3.40 -40.29
C PRO A 345 -21.70 -2.80 -38.90
N LEU A 346 -22.96 -2.67 -38.49
CA LEU A 346 -23.32 -2.14 -37.16
C LEU A 346 -22.93 -3.10 -36.04
N LEU A 347 -23.14 -4.40 -36.25
CA LEU A 347 -22.75 -5.44 -35.28
C LEU A 347 -21.22 -5.51 -35.14
N VAL A 348 -20.49 -5.43 -36.26
CA VAL A 348 -19.02 -5.38 -36.23
C VAL A 348 -18.55 -4.13 -35.50
N ALA A 349 -19.15 -2.97 -35.78
CA ALA A 349 -18.85 -1.71 -35.11
C ALA A 349 -19.02 -1.82 -33.59
N PHE A 350 -20.12 -2.44 -33.13
CA PHE A 350 -20.34 -2.74 -31.71
C PHE A 350 -19.22 -3.60 -31.11
N PHE A 351 -18.87 -4.72 -31.74
CA PHE A 351 -17.84 -5.62 -31.21
C PHE A 351 -16.44 -5.01 -31.22
N VAL A 352 -16.14 -4.18 -32.22
CA VAL A 352 -14.92 -3.38 -32.30
C VAL A 352 -14.84 -2.40 -31.14
N GLY A 353 -15.93 -1.67 -30.88
CA GLY A 353 -16.00 -0.79 -29.71
C GLY A 353 -15.88 -1.56 -28.40
N TYR A 354 -16.49 -2.75 -28.31
CA TYR A 354 -16.52 -3.56 -27.10
C TYR A 354 -15.18 -4.25 -26.75
N SER A 355 -14.40 -4.65 -27.75
CA SER A 355 -13.20 -5.46 -27.51
C SER A 355 -12.01 -4.96 -28.32
N ASP A 356 -11.00 -4.45 -27.60
CA ASP A 356 -9.72 -4.06 -28.19
C ASP A 356 -9.02 -5.27 -28.84
N THR A 357 -9.09 -6.44 -28.21
CA THR A 357 -8.54 -7.70 -28.75
C THR A 357 -9.21 -8.08 -30.07
N PHE A 358 -10.53 -7.93 -30.17
CA PHE A 358 -11.25 -8.18 -31.41
C PHE A 358 -10.82 -7.21 -32.52
N THR A 359 -10.69 -5.93 -32.20
CA THR A 359 -10.18 -4.88 -33.09
C THR A 359 -8.80 -5.23 -33.65
N PHE A 360 -7.86 -5.61 -32.79
CA PHE A 360 -6.51 -5.99 -33.23
C PHE A 360 -6.51 -7.26 -34.10
N ASN A 361 -7.33 -8.25 -33.77
CA ASN A 361 -7.44 -9.48 -34.56
C ASN A 361 -8.03 -9.23 -35.95
N ILE A 362 -9.04 -8.37 -36.06
CA ILE A 362 -9.59 -7.95 -37.35
C ILE A 362 -8.53 -7.20 -38.15
N MET A 363 -7.83 -6.25 -37.54
CA MET A 363 -6.82 -5.46 -38.23
C MET A 363 -5.70 -6.35 -38.78
N ALA A 364 -5.20 -7.31 -37.98
CA ALA A 364 -4.21 -8.29 -38.43
C ALA A 364 -4.73 -9.16 -39.57
N SER A 365 -6.01 -9.55 -39.53
CA SER A 365 -6.64 -10.33 -40.61
C SER A 365 -6.76 -9.53 -41.90
N ILE A 366 -7.16 -8.25 -41.81
CA ILE A 366 -7.24 -7.33 -42.95
C ILE A 366 -5.85 -7.10 -43.56
N GLN A 367 -4.83 -6.86 -42.72
CA GLN A 367 -3.45 -6.72 -43.16
C GLN A 367 -2.97 -7.97 -43.92
N LYS A 368 -3.25 -9.17 -43.40
CA LYS A 368 -2.89 -10.43 -44.06
C LYS A 368 -3.56 -10.59 -45.42
N VAL A 369 -4.85 -10.24 -45.53
CA VAL A 369 -5.57 -10.28 -46.82
C VAL A 369 -4.98 -9.28 -47.81
N LEU A 370 -4.72 -8.04 -47.39
CA LEU A 370 -4.07 -7.02 -48.22
C LEU A 370 -2.69 -7.48 -48.69
N SER A 371 -1.83 -7.98 -47.79
CA SER A 371 -0.51 -8.50 -48.15
C SER A 371 -0.60 -9.65 -49.15
N ASN A 372 -1.57 -10.56 -48.98
CA ASN A 372 -1.78 -11.66 -49.93
C ASN A 372 -2.24 -11.15 -51.31
N LEU A 373 -3.11 -10.14 -51.36
CA LEU A 373 -3.57 -9.55 -52.61
C LEU A 373 -2.43 -8.86 -53.37
N PHE A 374 -1.58 -8.08 -52.68
CA PHE A 374 -0.43 -7.43 -53.29
C PHE A 374 0.65 -8.44 -53.73
N ASN A 375 0.96 -9.44 -52.89
CA ASN A 375 1.94 -10.48 -53.23
C ASN A 375 1.46 -11.41 -54.36
N SER A 376 0.14 -11.59 -54.52
CA SER A 376 -0.44 -12.38 -55.60
C SER A 376 -0.50 -11.63 -56.94
N ALA A 377 -0.53 -10.30 -56.92
CA ALA A 377 -0.54 -9.48 -58.14
C ALA A 377 0.84 -9.42 -58.81
N ASP A 378 1.93 -9.58 -58.03
CA ASP A 378 3.31 -9.41 -58.52
C ASP A 378 3.95 -10.70 -59.09
N ASN A 379 3.44 -11.90 -58.75
CA ASN A 379 4.13 -13.15 -59.08
C ASN A 379 3.67 -13.87 -60.36
N ASN A 380 2.52 -13.53 -60.95
CA ASN A 380 1.96 -14.29 -62.08
C ASN A 380 1.94 -13.54 -63.43
N SER A 381 2.39 -12.28 -63.51
CA SER A 381 2.37 -11.49 -64.75
C SER A 381 3.76 -11.19 -65.34
N ILE A 382 4.86 -11.42 -64.62
CA ILE A 382 6.22 -11.09 -65.10
C ILE A 382 6.98 -12.30 -65.68
N LYS A 383 6.53 -13.55 -65.46
CA LYS A 383 7.29 -14.75 -65.88
C LYS A 383 6.95 -15.37 -67.23
N ASN A 384 5.98 -14.84 -68.00
CA ASN A 384 5.51 -15.49 -69.23
C ASN A 384 5.83 -14.78 -70.55
N ASN A 385 6.77 -13.82 -70.60
CA ASN A 385 7.12 -13.21 -71.91
C ASN A 385 8.57 -12.76 -72.10
N VAL A 386 9.54 -13.55 -71.65
CA VAL A 386 10.91 -13.46 -72.18
C VAL A 386 11.35 -14.86 -72.59
N GLN A 387 11.19 -15.17 -73.88
CA GLN A 387 11.82 -16.33 -74.49
C GLN A 387 13.34 -16.07 -74.58
N PRO A 388 14.21 -16.88 -73.95
CA PRO A 388 15.62 -16.87 -74.29
C PRO A 388 15.78 -17.53 -75.67
N VAL A 389 16.29 -16.76 -76.64
CA VAL A 389 16.76 -17.27 -77.93
C VAL A 389 17.95 -18.19 -77.66
N TYR A 390 17.75 -19.49 -77.84
CA TYR A 390 18.83 -20.47 -77.86
C TYR A 390 19.55 -20.41 -79.21
N MET A 391 20.84 -20.05 -79.21
CA MET A 391 21.76 -20.44 -80.27
C MET A 391 22.66 -21.57 -79.79
N VAL A 392 22.72 -22.61 -80.62
CA VAL A 392 23.40 -23.88 -80.41
C VAL A 392 24.90 -23.76 -80.70
N ALA A 393 25.66 -24.39 -79.80
CA ALA A 393 27.08 -24.81 -79.73
C ALA A 393 28.01 -24.75 -80.98
N PRO A 394 29.34 -24.77 -80.77
CA PRO A 394 30.00 -26.09 -80.67
C PRO A 394 31.08 -26.24 -79.58
N THR A 395 31.42 -27.51 -79.40
CA THR A 395 32.20 -28.26 -78.38
C THR A 395 33.73 -28.11 -78.36
N ALA A 396 34.31 -28.67 -77.27
CA ALA A 396 35.70 -29.14 -77.01
C ALA A 396 36.65 -28.08 -76.41
N GLN A 397 37.51 -28.32 -75.40
CA GLN A 397 38.09 -29.51 -74.75
C GLN A 397 38.71 -29.07 -73.38
N PRO A 398 39.21 -29.98 -72.51
CA PRO A 398 39.51 -29.72 -71.10
C PRO A 398 40.97 -29.35 -70.82
N ALA A 399 41.23 -28.51 -69.80
CA ALA A 399 42.53 -28.42 -69.13
C ALA A 399 42.44 -27.74 -67.73
N THR A 400 42.81 -28.52 -66.71
CA THR A 400 43.76 -28.20 -65.63
C THR A 400 43.53 -27.03 -64.65
N THR A 401 43.23 -27.41 -63.40
CA THR A 401 43.78 -26.98 -62.10
C THR A 401 44.37 -25.57 -61.96
N VAL A 402 43.80 -24.73 -61.07
CA VAL A 402 44.54 -24.03 -59.99
C VAL A 402 43.57 -23.63 -58.85
N LEU A 403 43.97 -23.91 -57.60
CA LEU A 403 43.41 -23.36 -56.35
C LEU A 403 43.58 -21.83 -56.29
N PRO A 404 42.75 -21.10 -55.52
CA PRO A 404 43.29 -20.61 -54.24
C PRO A 404 42.32 -20.58 -53.06
N THR A 405 42.87 -21.02 -51.93
CA THR A 405 42.79 -20.50 -50.56
C THR A 405 41.90 -19.28 -50.33
N GLN A 406 40.92 -19.40 -49.43
CA GLN A 406 40.48 -18.28 -48.59
C GLN A 406 40.04 -18.74 -47.20
N ALA A 407 40.22 -17.82 -46.24
CA ALA A 407 40.66 -18.07 -44.89
C ALA A 407 39.54 -18.38 -43.87
N ALA A 408 39.93 -19.13 -42.84
CA ALA A 408 39.18 -19.34 -41.62
C ALA A 408 39.18 -18.08 -40.75
N THR A 409 38.01 -17.67 -40.28
CA THR A 409 37.87 -16.67 -39.21
C THR A 409 37.60 -17.39 -37.90
N THR A 410 38.63 -17.46 -37.06
CA THR A 410 38.55 -17.79 -35.63
C THR A 410 38.34 -16.49 -34.86
N VAL A 411 37.29 -16.39 -34.03
CA VAL A 411 37.27 -15.40 -32.93
C VAL A 411 36.80 -16.09 -31.66
N MET A 412 37.49 -15.74 -30.59
CA MET A 412 37.76 -16.49 -29.39
C MET A 412 36.62 -16.46 -28.36
N ALA A 413 36.56 -17.54 -27.58
CA ALA A 413 36.03 -17.53 -26.23
C ALA A 413 37.02 -16.82 -25.29
N THR A 414 36.51 -15.96 -24.42
CA THR A 414 37.22 -15.49 -23.22
C THR A 414 36.29 -15.65 -22.01
N THR A 415 36.50 -16.74 -21.29
CA THR A 415 36.24 -16.83 -19.85
C THR A 415 37.43 -16.28 -19.10
N GLN A 416 37.25 -15.28 -18.24
CA GLN A 416 37.81 -15.30 -16.88
C GLN A 416 37.22 -14.22 -15.98
N ALA A 417 36.98 -14.63 -14.74
CA ALA A 417 36.55 -13.85 -13.59
C ALA A 417 37.72 -13.07 -12.96
N ALA A 418 37.42 -11.97 -12.27
CA ALA A 418 37.91 -11.66 -10.93
C ALA A 418 37.31 -10.34 -10.42
N ALA A 419 36.98 -10.33 -9.13
CA ALA A 419 36.45 -9.22 -8.37
C ALA A 419 37.45 -8.05 -8.26
N THR A 420 36.95 -6.82 -8.14
CA THR A 420 37.64 -5.73 -7.46
C THR A 420 36.62 -4.76 -6.86
N ILE A 421 36.75 -4.58 -5.55
CA ILE A 421 36.09 -3.56 -4.72
C ILE A 421 36.67 -2.20 -5.11
N VAL A 422 35.83 -1.22 -5.45
CA VAL A 422 36.25 0.18 -5.59
C VAL A 422 35.24 1.11 -4.91
N THR A 423 35.77 1.85 -3.94
CA THR A 423 35.21 3.03 -3.28
C THR A 423 35.37 4.26 -4.18
N THR A 424 34.30 5.04 -4.36
CA THR A 424 34.30 6.44 -4.86
C THR A 424 33.06 7.10 -4.24
N GLN A 425 33.10 8.01 -3.26
CA GLN A 425 33.70 9.35 -3.16
C GLN A 425 33.27 10.32 -4.28
N ASP A 426 32.32 11.18 -3.89
CA ASP A 426 31.97 12.54 -4.31
C ASP A 426 32.30 13.02 -5.73
N GLU A 427 31.23 13.31 -6.49
CA GLU A 427 31.20 14.53 -7.31
C GLU A 427 29.84 15.25 -7.21
N HIS A 428 29.96 16.54 -6.92
CA HIS A 428 28.95 17.58 -6.93
C HIS A 428 28.14 17.64 -8.23
N TYR A 429 26.81 17.61 -8.12
CA TYR A 429 25.92 18.24 -9.09
C TYR A 429 25.04 19.29 -8.39
N ASN A 430 25.36 20.56 -8.66
CA ASN A 430 24.51 21.71 -8.36
C ASN A 430 23.46 21.81 -9.47
N GLU A 431 22.20 21.55 -9.16
CA GLU A 431 21.07 21.94 -10.00
C GLU A 431 20.17 22.90 -9.20
N LEU A 432 20.15 24.16 -9.63
CA LEU A 432 19.27 25.21 -9.11
C LEU A 432 17.81 24.86 -9.45
N VAL A 433 17.06 24.42 -8.45
CA VAL A 433 15.59 24.47 -8.48
C VAL A 433 15.14 25.54 -7.49
N ASN A 434 14.68 26.66 -8.03
CA ASN A 434 13.99 27.72 -7.29
C ASN A 434 12.70 27.16 -6.69
N ASN A 435 12.72 26.83 -5.40
CA ASN A 435 11.51 26.64 -4.61
C ASN A 435 11.11 27.98 -3.98
N ALA A 436 10.00 28.54 -4.46
CA ALA A 436 9.31 29.62 -3.77
C ALA A 436 8.91 29.15 -2.35
N ALA A 437 9.19 29.99 -1.36
CA ALA A 437 8.82 29.75 0.02
C ALA A 437 7.29 29.57 0.16
N PRO A 438 6.82 28.61 0.97
CA PRO A 438 5.41 28.55 1.33
C PRO A 438 5.03 29.80 2.16
N PRO A 439 3.82 30.35 2.00
CA PRO A 439 3.37 31.46 2.83
C PRO A 439 3.29 31.00 4.29
N HIS A 440 3.90 31.79 5.18
CA HIS A 440 3.71 31.68 6.62
C HIS A 440 2.20 31.71 6.93
N THR A 441 1.67 30.59 7.38
CA THR A 441 0.35 30.53 7.99
C THR A 441 0.59 30.72 9.47
N GLU A 442 0.17 31.87 10.01
CA GLU A 442 0.20 32.12 11.46
C GLU A 442 -0.63 31.03 12.15
N GLU A 443 0.02 30.23 13.01
CA GLU A 443 -0.70 29.34 13.91
C GLU A 443 -1.57 30.20 14.86
N PRO A 444 -2.87 29.87 15.02
CA PRO A 444 -3.72 30.60 15.95
C PRO A 444 -3.24 30.37 17.39
N ASP A 445 -2.93 31.47 18.08
CA ASP A 445 -2.57 31.50 19.49
C ASP A 445 -3.70 30.89 20.35
N PRO A 446 -3.50 29.69 20.95
CA PRO A 446 -4.53 28.98 21.70
C PRO A 446 -4.89 29.66 23.04
N LEU A 447 -4.23 30.77 23.40
CA LEU A 447 -4.50 31.52 24.63
C LEU A 447 -5.43 32.73 24.43
N LYS A 448 -5.81 33.06 23.19
CA LYS A 448 -6.66 34.22 22.91
C LYS A 448 -8.13 34.03 23.32
N ASP A 449 -8.62 32.79 23.36
CA ASP A 449 -10.01 32.48 23.70
C ASP A 449 -10.28 32.39 25.21
N LEU A 450 -9.22 32.36 26.04
CA LEU A 450 -9.36 32.30 27.50
C LEU A 450 -9.48 33.68 28.17
N LYS A 451 -9.41 34.78 27.41
CA LYS A 451 -9.43 36.15 27.95
C LYS A 451 -10.79 36.85 27.90
N ASN A 452 -11.83 36.22 27.35
CA ASN A 452 -13.16 36.83 27.16
C ASN A 452 -14.30 36.19 27.99
N THR A 453 -14.01 35.38 29.01
CA THR A 453 -15.04 34.76 29.86
C THR A 453 -15.09 35.24 31.31
N ALA A 454 -14.31 36.27 31.67
CA ALA A 454 -14.37 36.88 33.00
C ALA A 454 -15.12 38.22 32.95
N GLU A 455 -16.45 38.16 33.09
CA GLU A 455 -17.32 39.15 33.76
C GLU A 455 -18.76 38.95 33.30
N LYS A 456 -19.49 38.08 33.99
CA LYS A 456 -20.94 38.21 34.09
C LYS A 456 -21.35 37.84 35.50
N ASP A 457 -21.42 38.87 36.32
CA ASP A 457 -21.92 38.85 37.69
C ASP A 457 -23.38 38.35 37.68
N PRO A 458 -23.70 37.21 38.32
CA PRO A 458 -25.05 36.66 38.32
C PRO A 458 -26.00 37.33 39.34
N ASN A 459 -25.64 38.47 39.93
CA ASN A 459 -26.45 39.14 40.98
C ASN A 459 -26.99 40.54 40.64
N ALA A 460 -27.04 40.96 39.37
CA ALA A 460 -27.76 42.18 38.99
C ALA A 460 -29.26 41.88 38.82
N GLY A 461 -30.02 42.21 39.87
CA GLY A 461 -31.44 41.93 40.03
C GLY A 461 -32.38 42.73 39.13
N GLU A 462 -33.61 42.22 39.09
CA GLU A 462 -34.83 42.83 38.60
C GLU A 462 -35.14 44.13 39.34
N GLU A 463 -35.09 45.27 38.65
CA GLU A 463 -35.95 46.42 38.93
C GLU A 463 -36.35 47.07 37.59
N GLU A 464 -37.67 47.23 37.43
CA GLU A 464 -38.48 47.92 36.40
C GLU A 464 -38.67 47.30 34.99
#